data_AF-A0AAX6SJ23-F1
#
_entry.id   AF-A0AAX6SJ23-F1
#
_cell.length_a   1.000
_cell.length_b   1.000
_cell.length_c   1.000
_cell.angle_alpha   90.00
_cell.angle_beta   90.00
_cell.angle_gamma   90.00
#
_symmetry.space_group_name_H-M   'P 1'
#
loop_
_entity.id
_entity.type
_entity.pdbx_description
1 polymer ?
#
loop_
_entity_poly.entity_id
_entity_poly.type
_entity_poly.pdbx_seq_one_letter_code
_entity_poly.pdbx_strand_id
1 'polypeptide(L)'
;MEHRVGVKTWVEENRASFQPPVCNKLMHQEQLKIMFVGGPNIRKDYHIEEGEEVFYQLEGDMVLRILEQGKHRDVVIRQGEIFLLPARVPHSPQRFANTMGLVIERRRLETEQDGLRYFVGDTVDILYEKWFYCKDLGTQLAPIIQEFFHSEQYRTGKPIPDQLLKEPPFPLSTRSVMKPMSLEAWLDGHRRELQAGTSLSLFGDTYETQEGSSVVTMRGQHLGLAPDDSFLVPAGTSYMWERAQGSVALSVTQDPARKELLG
;
A
#
# COMPACT_ATOMS: atom_id res chain seq x y z
N MET A 1 -1.10 21.31 -14.72
CA MET A 1 -1.63 20.06 -15.33
C MET A 1 -0.80 18.84 -14.91
N GLU A 2 0.36 19.00 -14.27
CA GLU A 2 1.34 17.93 -14.02
C GLU A 2 0.91 16.75 -13.13
N HIS A 3 -0.31 16.75 -12.59
CA HIS A 3 -0.83 15.68 -11.73
C HIS A 3 -1.89 14.79 -12.39
N ARG A 4 -2.22 14.98 -13.69
CA ARG A 4 -3.12 14.07 -14.43
C ARG A 4 -2.31 13.03 -15.18
N VAL A 5 -2.60 11.75 -14.97
CA VAL A 5 -1.85 10.64 -15.55
C VAL A 5 -2.79 9.54 -16.04
N GLY A 6 -2.72 9.17 -17.32
CA GLY A 6 -3.40 7.98 -17.83
C GLY A 6 -2.69 6.73 -17.32
N VAL A 7 -3.36 5.94 -16.47
CA VAL A 7 -2.69 4.93 -15.63
C VAL A 7 -2.02 3.83 -16.46
N LYS A 8 -2.74 3.21 -17.40
CA LYS A 8 -2.19 2.17 -18.29
C LYS A 8 -1.08 2.70 -19.18
N THR A 9 -1.25 3.92 -19.71
CA THR A 9 -0.23 4.58 -20.55
C THR A 9 1.07 4.76 -19.77
N TRP A 10 0.99 5.28 -18.55
CA TRP A 10 2.15 5.48 -17.69
C TRP A 10 2.79 4.15 -17.25
N VAL A 11 1.99 3.11 -16.97
CA VAL A 11 2.52 1.76 -16.67
C VAL A 11 3.29 1.19 -17.86
N GLU A 12 2.79 1.36 -19.09
CA GLU A 12 3.47 0.85 -20.29
C GLU A 12 4.72 1.68 -20.64
N GLU A 13 4.65 3.02 -20.55
CA GLU A 13 5.82 3.91 -20.70
C GLU A 13 6.94 3.58 -19.69
N ASN A 14 6.58 3.03 -18.52
CA ASN A 14 7.51 2.69 -17.44
C ASN A 14 7.77 1.19 -17.29
N ARG A 15 7.34 0.35 -18.26
CA ARG A 15 7.37 -1.14 -18.16
C ARG A 15 8.67 -1.72 -17.60
N ALA A 16 9.81 -1.15 -18.04
CA ALA A 16 11.15 -1.57 -17.65
C ALA A 16 11.48 -1.39 -16.15
N SER A 17 10.77 -0.53 -15.42
CA SER A 17 10.95 -0.34 -13.97
C SER A 17 10.31 -1.46 -13.12
N PHE A 18 9.41 -2.25 -13.70
CA PHE A 18 8.60 -3.24 -12.96
C PHE A 18 9.17 -4.68 -13.03
N GLN A 19 10.43 -4.81 -13.43
CA GLN A 19 11.19 -6.07 -13.44
C GLN A 19 12.47 -5.93 -12.58
N PRO A 20 13.10 -7.04 -12.15
CA PRO A 20 14.36 -7.01 -11.42
C PRO A 20 15.48 -6.27 -12.18
N PRO A 21 16.35 -5.50 -11.50
CA PRO A 21 16.47 -5.38 -10.04
C PRO A 21 15.56 -4.31 -9.41
N VAL A 22 14.78 -3.56 -10.20
CA VAL A 22 14.05 -2.38 -9.72
C VAL A 22 12.67 -2.75 -9.16
N CYS A 23 11.90 -3.55 -9.89
CA CYS A 23 10.56 -4.06 -9.56
C CYS A 23 9.46 -3.03 -9.21
N ASN A 24 9.75 -1.74 -9.01
CA ASN A 24 8.80 -0.73 -8.55
C ASN A 24 9.05 0.66 -9.14
N LYS A 25 8.02 1.50 -9.19
CA LYS A 25 8.15 2.93 -9.49
C LYS A 25 7.03 3.76 -8.86
N LEU A 26 7.39 4.88 -8.25
CA LEU A 26 6.46 5.92 -7.81
C LEU A 26 5.91 6.70 -9.02
N MET A 27 4.58 6.78 -9.11
CA MET A 27 3.86 7.73 -9.97
C MET A 27 3.78 9.10 -9.29
N HIS A 28 3.54 9.12 -7.98
CA HIS A 28 3.54 10.32 -7.14
C HIS A 28 4.21 10.05 -5.78
N GLN A 29 4.92 11.05 -5.24
CA GLN A 29 5.70 10.95 -3.99
C GLN A 29 5.45 12.18 -3.10
N GLU A 30 4.18 12.44 -2.75
CA GLU A 30 3.77 13.64 -2.05
C GLU A 30 3.33 13.33 -0.60
N GLN A 31 2.14 13.75 -0.18
CA GLN A 31 1.54 13.28 1.07
C GLN A 31 1.03 11.84 0.89
N LEU A 32 0.42 11.51 -0.25
CA LEU A 32 0.29 10.13 -0.72
C LEU A 32 1.54 9.75 -1.53
N LYS A 33 2.03 8.53 -1.32
CA LYS A 33 2.96 7.83 -2.21
C LYS A 33 2.14 6.85 -3.02
N ILE A 34 2.06 7.06 -4.34
CA ILE A 34 1.29 6.23 -5.26
C ILE A 34 2.30 5.53 -6.15
N MET A 35 2.40 4.20 -6.05
CA MET A 35 3.43 3.41 -6.75
C MET A 35 2.86 2.19 -7.46
N PHE A 36 3.56 1.77 -8.51
CA PHE A 36 3.29 0.53 -9.21
C PHE A 36 4.45 -0.44 -9.01
N VAL A 37 4.14 -1.71 -8.82
CA VAL A 37 5.09 -2.75 -8.40
C VAL A 37 4.81 -4.04 -9.18
N GLY A 38 5.81 -4.52 -9.90
CA GLY A 38 5.78 -5.78 -10.64
C GLY A 38 6.66 -6.85 -9.99
N GLY A 39 7.30 -7.68 -10.80
CA GLY A 39 8.08 -8.82 -10.33
C GLY A 39 8.77 -9.62 -11.44
N PRO A 40 9.38 -10.78 -11.11
CA PRO A 40 9.26 -11.46 -9.82
C PRO A 40 10.03 -10.78 -8.69
N ASN A 41 9.44 -10.73 -7.51
CA ASN A 41 10.08 -10.27 -6.27
C ASN A 41 9.54 -11.10 -5.09
N ILE A 42 10.37 -11.99 -4.55
CA ILE A 42 10.02 -12.94 -3.48
C ILE A 42 11.01 -12.69 -2.33
N ARG A 43 10.50 -12.42 -1.12
CA ARG A 43 11.30 -11.86 -0.02
C ARG A 43 10.88 -12.45 1.33
N LYS A 44 11.76 -12.32 2.34
CA LYS A 44 11.57 -12.91 3.69
C LYS A 44 11.45 -11.88 4.81
N ASP A 45 11.80 -10.64 4.52
CA ASP A 45 11.57 -9.50 5.39
C ASP A 45 10.09 -9.14 5.44
N TYR A 46 9.61 -8.91 6.65
CA TYR A 46 8.34 -8.30 6.95
C TYR A 46 8.60 -6.81 7.25
N HIS A 47 7.95 -5.94 6.49
CA HIS A 47 7.87 -4.51 6.78
C HIS A 47 6.71 -4.27 7.76
N ILE A 48 6.86 -3.26 8.59
CA ILE A 48 5.92 -2.83 9.63
C ILE A 48 5.89 -1.31 9.56
N GLU A 49 4.73 -0.69 9.41
CA GLU A 49 4.60 0.76 9.52
C GLU A 49 3.35 1.16 10.33
N GLU A 50 3.25 2.45 10.64
CA GLU A 50 2.13 3.02 11.37
C GLU A 50 1.02 3.63 10.50
N GLY A 51 1.22 3.73 9.18
CA GLY A 51 0.16 4.03 8.21
C GLY A 51 -0.54 2.76 7.72
N GLU A 52 -1.50 2.93 6.82
CA GLU A 52 -2.21 1.84 6.13
C GLU A 52 -1.71 1.70 4.69
N GLU A 53 -1.84 0.50 4.10
CA GLU A 53 -1.47 0.24 2.70
C GLU A 53 -2.65 -0.29 1.89
N VAL A 54 -3.00 0.41 0.82
CA VAL A 54 -3.97 -0.06 -0.20
C VAL A 54 -3.22 -0.86 -1.26
N PHE A 55 -3.68 -2.08 -1.53
CA PHE A 55 -3.20 -2.94 -2.62
C PHE A 55 -4.31 -3.14 -3.67
N TYR A 56 -3.96 -3.00 -4.95
CA TYR A 56 -4.85 -3.35 -6.07
C TYR A 56 -4.06 -3.99 -7.20
N GLN A 57 -4.47 -5.17 -7.66
CA GLN A 57 -3.78 -5.87 -8.76
C GLN A 57 -4.39 -5.53 -10.13
N LEU A 58 -3.60 -4.89 -10.99
CA LEU A 58 -3.96 -4.60 -12.38
C LEU A 58 -3.72 -5.79 -13.30
N GLU A 59 -2.57 -6.46 -13.15
CA GLU A 59 -2.17 -7.63 -13.94
C GLU A 59 -1.67 -8.75 -13.02
N GLY A 60 -2.22 -9.96 -13.20
CA GLY A 60 -1.85 -11.15 -12.43
C GLY A 60 -2.11 -11.07 -10.92
N ASP A 61 -1.72 -12.13 -10.22
CA ASP A 61 -1.95 -12.30 -8.78
C ASP A 61 -0.69 -11.94 -7.97
N MET A 62 -0.86 -11.66 -6.68
CA MET A 62 0.23 -11.59 -5.69
C MET A 62 -0.15 -12.31 -4.39
N VAL A 63 0.84 -12.54 -3.52
CA VAL A 63 0.60 -13.01 -2.16
C VAL A 63 1.21 -12.02 -1.18
N LEU A 64 0.40 -11.42 -0.31
CA LEU A 64 0.88 -10.65 0.83
C LEU A 64 0.92 -11.58 2.05
N ARG A 65 2.10 -11.96 2.51
CA ARG A 65 2.22 -12.70 3.77
C ARG A 65 2.07 -11.72 4.92
N ILE A 66 1.31 -12.06 5.96
CA ILE A 66 1.10 -11.21 7.14
C ILE A 66 1.33 -11.99 8.42
N LEU A 67 1.70 -11.29 9.50
CA LEU A 67 1.62 -11.80 10.86
C LEU A 67 0.31 -11.31 11.51
N GLU A 68 -0.76 -12.06 11.32
CA GLU A 68 -2.09 -11.78 11.87
C GLU A 68 -2.24 -12.45 13.24
N GLN A 69 -2.53 -11.66 14.28
CA GLN A 69 -2.82 -12.18 15.64
C GLN A 69 -1.77 -13.20 16.15
N GLY A 70 -0.49 -12.95 15.86
CA GLY A 70 0.63 -13.82 16.22
C GLY A 70 0.74 -15.10 15.39
N LYS A 71 0.22 -15.14 14.15
CA LYS A 71 0.30 -16.28 13.22
C LYS A 71 0.60 -15.82 11.80
N HIS A 72 1.42 -16.58 11.07
CA HIS A 72 1.62 -16.34 9.64
C HIS A 72 0.37 -16.70 8.84
N ARG A 73 -0.09 -15.79 7.97
CA ARG A 73 -1.15 -16.04 6.97
C ARG A 73 -0.72 -15.49 5.61
N ASP A 74 -0.88 -16.28 4.56
CA ASP A 74 -0.72 -15.84 3.18
C ASP A 74 -2.07 -15.27 2.68
N VAL A 75 -2.09 -13.99 2.32
CA VAL A 75 -3.23 -13.31 1.70
C VAL A 75 -3.03 -13.29 0.18
N VAL A 76 -3.73 -14.16 -0.54
CA VAL A 76 -3.76 -14.14 -2.01
C VAL A 76 -4.62 -12.96 -2.46
N ILE A 77 -4.03 -12.02 -3.20
CA ILE A 77 -4.70 -10.87 -3.84
C ILE A 77 -4.64 -11.12 -5.35
N ARG A 78 -5.77 -11.39 -5.99
CA ARG A 78 -5.83 -11.72 -7.44
C ARG A 78 -5.97 -10.49 -8.31
N GLN A 79 -5.72 -10.66 -9.61
CA GLN A 79 -6.03 -9.64 -10.62
C GLN A 79 -7.47 -9.13 -10.47
N GLY A 80 -7.64 -7.81 -10.36
CA GLY A 80 -8.93 -7.14 -10.15
C GLY A 80 -9.43 -7.16 -8.70
N GLU A 81 -8.74 -7.80 -7.76
CA GLU A 81 -9.03 -7.69 -6.32
C GLU A 81 -8.34 -6.44 -5.72
N ILE A 82 -9.06 -5.73 -4.86
CA ILE A 82 -8.58 -4.64 -4.01
C ILE A 82 -8.57 -5.09 -2.54
N PHE A 83 -7.64 -4.56 -1.77
CA PHE A 83 -7.39 -4.94 -0.38
C PHE A 83 -6.77 -3.78 0.41
N LEU A 84 -7.17 -3.61 1.68
CA LEU A 84 -6.59 -2.65 2.61
C LEU A 84 -5.87 -3.40 3.74
N LEU A 85 -4.60 -3.08 3.97
CA LEU A 85 -3.83 -3.54 5.12
C LEU A 85 -3.98 -2.54 6.28
N PRO A 86 -4.49 -2.95 7.46
CA PRO A 86 -4.52 -2.10 8.65
C PRO A 86 -3.11 -1.76 9.14
N ALA A 87 -2.99 -0.59 9.77
CA ALA A 87 -1.73 -0.14 10.37
C ALA A 87 -1.14 -1.14 11.37
N ARG A 88 0.19 -1.15 11.47
CA ARG A 88 1.00 -1.95 12.41
C ARG A 88 0.88 -3.47 12.23
N VAL A 89 0.38 -3.95 11.09
CA VAL A 89 0.43 -5.38 10.69
C VAL A 89 1.78 -5.67 10.01
N PRO A 90 2.62 -6.57 10.54
CA PRO A 90 3.82 -7.00 9.85
C PRO A 90 3.45 -7.75 8.57
N HIS A 91 4.01 -7.34 7.43
CA HIS A 91 3.64 -7.90 6.13
C HIS A 91 4.86 -8.07 5.19
N SER A 92 4.82 -9.06 4.29
CA SER A 92 5.90 -9.39 3.37
C SER A 92 5.35 -9.67 1.96
N PRO A 93 5.41 -8.69 1.02
CA PRO A 93 4.84 -8.83 -0.31
C PRO A 93 5.63 -9.79 -1.21
N GLN A 94 4.91 -10.73 -1.83
CA GLN A 94 5.44 -11.72 -2.78
C GLN A 94 4.78 -11.49 -4.14
N ARG A 95 5.58 -11.11 -5.15
CA ARG A 95 5.11 -10.78 -6.51
C ARG A 95 5.73 -11.70 -7.54
N PHE A 96 4.95 -12.10 -8.53
CA PHE A 96 5.37 -13.05 -9.56
C PHE A 96 5.81 -12.33 -10.85
N ALA A 97 6.39 -13.07 -11.79
CA ALA A 97 6.74 -12.54 -13.10
C ALA A 97 5.47 -12.11 -13.88
N ASN A 98 5.57 -11.04 -14.66
CA ASN A 98 4.48 -10.50 -15.47
C ASN A 98 3.23 -10.11 -14.65
N THR A 99 3.44 -9.58 -13.44
CA THR A 99 2.39 -9.01 -12.60
C THR A 99 2.51 -7.48 -12.52
N MET A 100 1.41 -6.81 -12.20
CA MET A 100 1.36 -5.37 -11.96
C MET A 100 0.40 -5.07 -10.80
N GLY A 101 0.90 -4.53 -9.71
CA GLY A 101 0.08 -4.05 -8.59
C GLY A 101 0.28 -2.57 -8.32
N LEU A 102 -0.80 -1.85 -8.10
CA LEU A 102 -0.83 -0.55 -7.45
C LEU A 102 -0.67 -0.76 -5.93
N VAL A 103 0.18 0.06 -5.31
CA VAL A 103 0.24 0.26 -3.86
C VAL A 103 0.08 1.75 -3.56
N ILE A 104 -0.74 2.08 -2.57
CA ILE A 104 -0.87 3.44 -2.02
C ILE A 104 -0.61 3.39 -0.52
N GLU A 105 0.35 4.20 -0.09
CA GLU A 105 0.69 4.49 1.30
C GLU A 105 0.84 6.02 1.45
N ARG A 106 1.06 6.51 2.67
CA ARG A 106 1.27 7.95 2.93
C ARG A 106 2.67 8.30 3.42
N ARG A 107 2.96 9.60 3.45
CA ARG A 107 4.07 10.19 4.18
C ARG A 107 3.88 9.92 5.68
N ARG A 108 4.96 9.49 6.34
CA ARG A 108 4.99 9.32 7.80
C ARG A 108 4.91 10.69 8.51
N LEU A 109 4.33 10.71 9.69
CA LEU A 109 4.53 11.80 10.66
C LEU A 109 5.96 11.75 11.19
N GLU A 110 6.48 12.88 11.70
CA GLU A 110 7.83 12.95 12.28
C GLU A 110 8.02 12.05 13.52
N THR A 111 6.92 11.61 14.14
CA THR A 111 6.91 10.71 15.30
C THR A 111 6.82 9.22 14.92
N GLU A 112 6.42 8.89 13.71
CA GLU A 112 6.15 7.50 13.29
C GLU A 112 7.44 6.77 12.87
N GLN A 113 7.50 5.48 13.17
CA GLN A 113 8.62 4.62 12.78
C GLN A 113 8.17 3.46 11.88
N ASP A 114 9.10 3.03 11.05
CA ASP A 114 9.02 1.82 10.25
C ASP A 114 9.95 0.76 10.87
N GLY A 115 9.52 -0.50 10.81
CA GLY A 115 10.30 -1.66 11.17
C GLY A 115 10.53 -2.55 9.96
N LEU A 116 11.74 -3.07 9.79
CA LEU A 116 12.02 -4.20 8.90
C LEU A 116 12.50 -5.39 9.74
N ARG A 117 11.85 -6.54 9.58
CA ARG A 117 12.01 -7.70 10.46
C ARG A 117 12.12 -9.01 9.68
N TYR A 118 13.07 -9.85 10.06
CA TYR A 118 13.15 -11.24 9.61
C TYR A 118 12.80 -12.18 10.77
N PHE A 119 12.20 -13.33 10.44
CA PHE A 119 11.80 -14.37 11.40
C PHE A 119 12.65 -15.64 11.27
N VAL A 120 12.67 -16.48 12.31
CA VAL A 120 13.40 -17.75 12.33
C VAL A 120 12.65 -18.81 11.50
N GLY A 121 12.86 -18.79 10.19
CA GLY A 121 12.15 -19.68 9.27
C GLY A 121 10.69 -19.26 9.13
N ASP A 122 9.77 -20.16 9.48
CA ASP A 122 8.31 -19.92 9.51
C ASP A 122 7.76 -19.87 10.96
N THR A 123 8.63 -19.70 11.97
CA THR A 123 8.21 -19.40 13.35
C THR A 123 8.02 -17.89 13.55
N VAL A 124 7.35 -17.51 14.65
CA VAL A 124 7.14 -16.10 15.01
C VAL A 124 8.31 -15.50 15.81
N ASP A 125 9.41 -16.24 15.98
CA ASP A 125 10.60 -15.77 16.69
C ASP A 125 11.38 -14.79 15.79
N ILE A 126 11.72 -13.63 16.34
CA ILE A 126 12.44 -12.59 15.60
C ILE A 126 13.89 -13.04 15.39
N LEU A 127 14.33 -13.14 14.14
CA LEU A 127 15.74 -13.42 13.78
C LEU A 127 16.59 -12.15 13.80
N TYR A 128 16.09 -11.09 13.20
CA TYR A 128 16.73 -9.77 13.09
C TYR A 128 15.63 -8.71 12.92
N GLU A 129 15.86 -7.50 13.45
CA GLU A 129 15.01 -6.36 13.17
C GLU A 129 15.79 -5.04 13.11
N LYS A 130 15.23 -4.06 12.38
CA LYS A 130 15.75 -2.70 12.31
C LYS A 130 14.58 -1.71 12.30
N TRP A 131 14.66 -0.70 13.16
CA TRP A 131 13.64 0.35 13.30
C TRP A 131 14.20 1.70 12.85
N PHE A 132 13.44 2.47 12.07
CA PHE A 132 13.90 3.69 11.42
C PHE A 132 12.76 4.67 11.11
N TYR A 133 13.08 5.96 11.00
CA TYR A 133 12.13 6.96 10.49
C TYR A 133 12.13 6.94 8.96
N CYS A 134 11.03 6.52 8.33
CA CYS A 134 10.94 6.45 6.87
C CYS A 134 10.60 7.82 6.24
N LYS A 135 11.51 8.30 5.38
CA LYS A 135 11.30 9.42 4.46
C LYS A 135 11.16 8.94 3.02
N ASP A 136 12.02 8.00 2.61
CA ASP A 136 11.97 7.33 1.32
C ASP A 136 12.22 5.83 1.52
N LEU A 137 11.18 5.02 1.34
CA LEU A 137 11.20 3.60 1.72
C LEU A 137 12.15 2.79 0.82
N GLY A 138 12.14 3.06 -0.49
CA GLY A 138 12.97 2.33 -1.46
C GLY A 138 14.47 2.51 -1.23
N THR A 139 14.92 3.74 -0.98
CA THR A 139 16.34 4.04 -0.70
C THR A 139 16.78 3.63 0.71
N GLN A 140 15.89 3.65 1.71
CA GLN A 140 16.22 3.27 3.08
C GLN A 140 16.18 1.75 3.33
N LEU A 141 15.33 0.99 2.65
CA LEU A 141 15.27 -0.48 2.80
C LEU A 141 16.52 -1.17 2.24
N ALA A 142 17.05 -0.73 1.10
CA ALA A 142 18.19 -1.37 0.44
C ALA A 142 19.42 -1.57 1.35
N PRO A 143 19.95 -0.57 2.08
CA PRO A 143 21.07 -0.77 3.00
C PRO A 143 20.70 -1.63 4.23
N ILE A 144 19.45 -1.60 4.71
CA ILE A 144 19.01 -2.45 5.83
C ILE A 144 18.96 -3.92 5.42
N ILE A 145 18.46 -4.21 4.22
CA ILE A 145 18.45 -5.56 3.63
C ILE A 145 19.90 -6.05 3.41
N GLN A 146 20.81 -5.18 2.97
CA GLN A 146 22.24 -5.50 2.89
C GLN A 146 22.86 -5.74 4.26
N GLU A 147 22.53 -4.96 5.30
CA GLU A 147 23.00 -5.17 6.67
C GLU A 147 22.59 -6.57 7.19
N PHE A 148 21.33 -6.95 6.99
CA PHE A 148 20.86 -8.30 7.33
C PHE A 148 21.64 -9.39 6.59
N PHE A 149 21.83 -9.29 5.28
CA PHE A 149 22.55 -10.33 4.52
C PHE A 149 24.05 -10.45 4.85
N HIS A 150 24.64 -9.45 5.51
CA HIS A 150 26.00 -9.53 6.07
C HIS A 150 26.02 -9.83 7.59
N SER A 151 24.87 -10.05 8.22
CA SER A 151 24.75 -10.27 9.66
C SER A 151 25.12 -11.70 10.10
N GLU A 152 25.53 -11.82 11.36
CA GLU A 152 25.74 -13.12 12.03
C GLU A 152 24.42 -13.91 12.14
N GLN A 153 23.29 -13.22 12.28
CA GLN A 153 21.96 -13.82 12.31
C GLN A 153 21.61 -14.49 10.99
N TYR A 154 21.87 -13.85 9.85
CA TYR A 154 21.73 -14.49 8.53
C TYR A 154 22.72 -15.65 8.36
N ARG A 155 23.98 -15.48 8.78
CA ARG A 155 25.04 -16.51 8.67
C ARG A 155 24.73 -17.77 9.50
N THR A 156 24.06 -17.64 10.64
CA THR A 156 23.80 -18.74 11.59
C THR A 156 22.36 -19.24 11.60
N GLY A 157 21.41 -18.47 11.07
CA GLY A 157 19.97 -18.73 11.21
C GLY A 157 19.45 -18.59 12.64
N LYS A 158 20.17 -17.89 13.53
CA LYS A 158 19.85 -17.76 14.96
C LYS A 158 19.78 -16.30 15.41
N PRO A 159 18.84 -15.94 16.31
CA PRO A 159 18.80 -14.61 16.89
C PRO A 159 19.97 -14.35 17.85
N ILE A 160 20.32 -13.08 18.00
CA ILE A 160 21.21 -12.59 19.05
C ILE A 160 20.34 -11.78 20.02
N PRO A 161 19.99 -12.30 21.22
CA PRO A 161 19.00 -11.67 22.10
C PRO A 161 19.32 -10.22 22.47
N ASP A 162 20.59 -9.89 22.69
CA ASP A 162 21.04 -8.54 23.06
C ASP A 162 20.95 -7.51 21.91
N GLN A 163 20.59 -7.95 20.69
CA GLN A 163 20.37 -7.08 19.52
C GLN A 163 18.88 -6.93 19.15
N LEU A 164 17.97 -7.61 19.85
CA LEU A 164 16.53 -7.48 19.65
C LEU A 164 15.94 -6.46 20.62
N LEU A 165 14.85 -5.78 20.24
CA LEU A 165 14.10 -4.97 21.18
C LEU A 165 13.29 -5.88 22.11
N LYS A 166 13.18 -5.49 23.39
CA LYS A 166 12.31 -6.19 24.36
C LYS A 166 10.84 -6.07 23.99
N GLU A 167 10.47 -4.89 23.49
CA GLU A 167 9.14 -4.52 23.02
C GLU A 167 9.31 -3.62 21.77
N PRO A 168 8.45 -3.72 20.76
CA PRO A 168 8.49 -2.83 19.59
C PRO A 168 8.17 -1.37 19.98
N PRO A 169 8.56 -0.36 19.16
CA PRO A 169 8.28 1.06 19.43
C PRO A 169 6.79 1.41 19.57
N PHE A 170 5.91 0.57 19.04
CA PHE A 170 4.45 0.63 19.16
C PHE A 170 3.86 -0.79 19.19
N PRO A 171 2.67 -1.01 19.79
CA PRO A 171 1.98 -2.29 19.75
C PRO A 171 1.71 -2.74 18.30
N LEU A 172 2.00 -4.00 17.99
CA LEU A 172 1.63 -4.60 16.70
C LEU A 172 0.12 -4.88 16.69
N SER A 173 -0.49 -4.75 15.50
CA SER A 173 -1.94 -4.83 15.34
C SER A 173 -2.54 -6.15 15.83
N THR A 174 -3.63 -6.07 16.59
CA THR A 174 -4.40 -7.25 17.00
C THR A 174 -5.66 -7.46 16.16
N ARG A 175 -5.98 -6.53 15.25
CA ARG A 175 -7.12 -6.60 14.33
C ARG A 175 -7.03 -7.84 13.43
N SER A 176 -8.17 -8.49 13.19
CA SER A 176 -8.30 -9.46 12.10
C SER A 176 -8.26 -8.73 10.77
N VAL A 177 -7.40 -9.17 9.85
CA VAL A 177 -7.19 -8.55 8.56
C VAL A 177 -8.22 -9.07 7.56
N MET A 178 -8.76 -8.18 6.72
CA MET A 178 -9.87 -8.54 5.83
C MET A 178 -9.46 -9.54 4.71
N LYS A 179 -10.45 -9.95 3.92
CA LYS A 179 -10.20 -10.64 2.65
C LYS A 179 -10.18 -9.61 1.52
N PRO A 180 -9.31 -9.76 0.50
CA PRO A 180 -9.43 -9.01 -0.75
C PRO A 180 -10.79 -9.23 -1.40
N MET A 181 -11.25 -8.24 -2.17
CA MET A 181 -12.53 -8.29 -2.87
C MET A 181 -12.39 -7.84 -4.32
N SER A 182 -13.09 -8.48 -5.26
CA SER A 182 -13.14 -8.02 -6.65
C SER A 182 -13.76 -6.63 -6.72
N LEU A 183 -12.99 -5.66 -7.21
CA LEU A 183 -13.42 -4.27 -7.34
C LEU A 183 -14.58 -4.14 -8.34
N GLU A 184 -14.52 -4.87 -9.46
CA GLU A 184 -15.58 -4.92 -10.47
C GLU A 184 -16.90 -5.45 -9.88
N ALA A 185 -16.86 -6.60 -9.19
CA ALA A 185 -18.06 -7.19 -8.59
C ALA A 185 -18.67 -6.31 -7.47
N TRP A 186 -17.82 -5.61 -6.70
CA TRP A 186 -18.28 -4.65 -5.69
C TRP A 186 -18.96 -3.43 -6.34
N LEU A 187 -18.36 -2.88 -7.41
CA LEU A 187 -18.92 -1.75 -8.15
C LEU A 187 -20.23 -2.12 -8.87
N ASP A 188 -20.35 -3.34 -9.38
CA ASP A 188 -21.59 -3.85 -9.98
C ASP A 188 -22.71 -4.04 -8.96
N GLY A 189 -22.39 -4.58 -7.78
CA GLY A 189 -23.34 -4.73 -6.68
C GLY A 189 -23.97 -3.40 -6.26
N HIS A 190 -23.16 -2.33 -6.17
CA HIS A 190 -23.60 -1.00 -5.75
C HIS A 190 -23.95 -0.05 -6.91
N ARG A 191 -23.93 -0.52 -8.16
CA ARG A 191 -24.07 0.30 -9.38
C ARG A 191 -25.27 1.25 -9.37
N ARG A 192 -26.40 0.82 -8.78
CA ARG A 192 -27.63 1.63 -8.68
C ARG A 192 -27.47 2.84 -7.75
N GLU A 193 -26.79 2.68 -6.63
CA GLU A 193 -26.58 3.73 -5.63
C GLU A 193 -25.55 4.74 -6.12
N LEU A 194 -24.45 4.25 -6.71
CA LEU A 194 -23.43 5.09 -7.36
C LEU A 194 -24.05 5.94 -8.49
N GLN A 195 -24.94 5.35 -9.31
CA GLN A 195 -25.68 6.06 -10.36
C GLN A 195 -26.78 7.00 -9.83
N ALA A 196 -27.31 6.77 -8.63
CA ALA A 196 -28.20 7.71 -7.95
C ALA A 196 -27.46 8.92 -7.34
N GLY A 197 -26.12 8.90 -7.37
CA GLY A 197 -25.27 9.99 -6.89
C GLY A 197 -24.62 9.73 -5.52
N THR A 198 -24.96 8.64 -4.84
CA THR A 198 -24.43 8.26 -3.53
C THR A 198 -22.93 7.95 -3.63
N SER A 199 -22.13 8.55 -2.75
CA SER A 199 -20.74 8.11 -2.51
C SER A 199 -20.74 6.99 -1.47
N LEU A 200 -19.92 5.95 -1.70
CA LEU A 200 -19.80 4.78 -0.83
C LEU A 200 -18.32 4.51 -0.55
N SER A 201 -17.97 4.27 0.72
CA SER A 201 -16.64 3.79 1.13
C SER A 201 -16.50 2.29 0.81
N LEU A 202 -15.32 1.85 0.39
CA LEU A 202 -15.08 0.44 0.06
C LEU A 202 -14.83 -0.40 1.30
N PHE A 203 -14.17 0.17 2.32
CA PHE A 203 -13.76 -0.53 3.53
C PHE A 203 -14.52 -0.07 4.80
N GLY A 204 -15.36 0.97 4.69
CA GLY A 204 -16.08 1.59 5.80
C GLY A 204 -15.36 2.80 6.38
N ASP A 205 -15.76 3.24 7.58
CA ASP A 205 -15.22 4.45 8.22
C ASP A 205 -14.13 4.16 9.28
N THR A 206 -13.89 2.88 9.62
CA THR A 206 -12.99 2.38 10.69
C THR A 206 -11.55 2.17 10.22
N TYR A 207 -11.09 3.09 9.36
CA TYR A 207 -9.78 3.07 8.69
C TYR A 207 -9.33 4.51 8.46
N GLU A 208 -8.02 4.74 8.43
CA GLU A 208 -7.41 6.03 8.09
C GLU A 208 -7.65 6.38 6.61
N THR A 209 -7.69 5.35 5.75
CA THR A 209 -8.02 5.44 4.33
C THR A 209 -9.51 5.70 4.09
N GLN A 210 -9.84 6.50 3.08
CA GLN A 210 -11.21 6.72 2.58
C GLN A 210 -11.27 6.68 1.05
N GLU A 211 -12.34 6.07 0.51
CA GLU A 211 -12.62 5.99 -0.93
C GLU A 211 -14.02 6.47 -1.35
N GLY A 212 -14.20 6.67 -2.66
CA GLY A 212 -15.48 7.04 -3.29
C GLY A 212 -15.31 7.42 -4.76
N SER A 213 -16.38 7.64 -5.52
CA SER A 213 -16.30 7.91 -6.97
C SER A 213 -16.52 9.38 -7.33
N SER A 214 -15.56 10.09 -7.96
CA SER A 214 -15.70 11.53 -8.33
C SER A 214 -14.78 12.05 -9.48
N VAL A 215 -15.09 13.22 -10.08
CA VAL A 215 -14.43 13.84 -11.28
C VAL A 215 -14.17 15.34 -11.05
N VAL A 216 -12.97 15.85 -11.40
CA VAL A 216 -12.37 17.09 -10.83
C VAL A 216 -12.46 18.37 -11.69
N THR A 217 -12.87 19.49 -11.08
CA THR A 217 -12.64 20.87 -11.56
C THR A 217 -11.74 21.61 -10.56
N MET A 218 -10.71 22.34 -11.01
CA MET A 218 -9.67 22.91 -10.13
C MET A 218 -9.26 24.33 -10.53
N ARG A 219 -9.20 25.26 -9.56
CA ARG A 219 -8.69 26.64 -9.73
C ARG A 219 -9.26 27.41 -10.94
N GLY A 220 -10.55 27.25 -11.22
CA GLY A 220 -11.23 27.93 -12.34
C GLY A 220 -10.93 27.36 -13.74
N GLN A 221 -10.21 26.24 -13.82
CA GLN A 221 -10.06 25.46 -15.05
C GLN A 221 -10.81 24.13 -14.91
N HIS A 222 -11.69 23.83 -15.87
CA HIS A 222 -12.32 22.53 -15.99
C HIS A 222 -11.32 21.53 -16.57
N LEU A 223 -11.03 20.46 -15.83
CA LEU A 223 -10.10 19.42 -16.24
C LEU A 223 -10.86 18.12 -16.51
N GLY A 224 -11.13 17.83 -17.77
CA GLY A 224 -11.69 16.53 -18.14
C GLY A 224 -10.74 15.40 -17.73
N LEU A 225 -11.28 14.41 -17.01
CA LEU A 225 -10.63 13.11 -16.79
C LEU A 225 -11.29 12.10 -17.74
N ALA A 226 -10.49 11.49 -18.60
CA ALA A 226 -10.93 10.38 -19.44
C ALA A 226 -11.07 9.09 -18.61
N PRO A 227 -11.73 8.03 -19.14
CA PRO A 227 -11.57 6.70 -18.57
C PRO A 227 -10.08 6.34 -18.48
N ASP A 228 -9.64 5.80 -17.35
CA ASP A 228 -8.25 5.48 -17.01
C ASP A 228 -7.33 6.67 -16.63
N ASP A 229 -7.79 7.93 -16.67
CA ASP A 229 -7.06 9.06 -16.06
C ASP A 229 -7.15 9.00 -14.52
N SER A 230 -6.01 9.10 -13.85
CA SER A 230 -5.90 9.49 -12.43
C SER A 230 -5.62 10.99 -12.29
N PHE A 231 -5.89 11.56 -11.11
CA PHE A 231 -5.50 12.92 -10.77
C PHE A 231 -5.17 13.06 -9.29
N LEU A 232 -3.93 13.41 -8.95
CA LEU A 232 -3.57 13.78 -7.58
C LEU A 232 -3.98 15.23 -7.29
N VAL A 233 -4.86 15.43 -6.31
CA VAL A 233 -5.19 16.75 -5.77
C VAL A 233 -4.23 17.07 -4.60
N PRO A 234 -3.37 18.11 -4.71
CA PRO A 234 -2.44 18.44 -3.62
C PRO A 234 -3.16 18.98 -2.38
N ALA A 235 -2.67 18.62 -1.19
CA ALA A 235 -3.23 19.05 0.09
C ALA A 235 -3.42 20.59 0.16
N GLY A 236 -4.53 21.03 0.75
CA GLY A 236 -4.91 22.44 0.81
C GLY A 236 -5.46 23.03 -0.50
N THR A 237 -5.55 22.26 -1.59
CA THR A 237 -6.16 22.73 -2.85
C THR A 237 -7.68 22.57 -2.83
N SER A 238 -8.41 23.69 -2.83
CA SER A 238 -9.86 23.68 -3.08
C SER A 238 -10.18 23.23 -4.51
N TYR A 239 -11.13 22.31 -4.64
CA TYR A 239 -11.63 21.78 -5.92
C TYR A 239 -13.15 21.63 -5.90
N MET A 240 -13.75 21.48 -7.08
CA MET A 240 -15.17 21.15 -7.27
C MET A 240 -15.30 19.82 -8.02
N TRP A 241 -16.48 19.19 -7.92
CA TRP A 241 -16.64 17.78 -8.25
C TRP A 241 -17.94 17.50 -9.01
N GLU A 242 -17.82 17.11 -10.28
CA GLU A 242 -18.93 16.98 -11.24
C GLU A 242 -18.77 15.71 -12.09
N ARG A 243 -19.54 14.66 -11.77
CA ARG A 243 -19.52 13.37 -12.50
C ARG A 243 -20.39 13.42 -13.76
N ALA A 244 -19.89 12.88 -14.86
CA ALA A 244 -20.71 12.53 -16.01
C ALA A 244 -21.66 11.36 -15.68
N GLN A 245 -22.84 11.32 -16.31
CA GLN A 245 -23.82 10.27 -16.05
C GLN A 245 -23.25 8.88 -16.39
N GLY A 246 -23.33 7.94 -15.45
CA GLY A 246 -22.81 6.59 -15.60
C GLY A 246 -21.30 6.44 -15.42
N SER A 247 -20.55 7.52 -15.13
CA SER A 247 -19.13 7.39 -14.77
C SER A 247 -18.94 6.80 -13.37
N VAL A 248 -17.80 6.11 -13.20
CA VAL A 248 -17.32 5.53 -11.95
C VAL A 248 -15.84 5.90 -11.83
N ALA A 249 -15.36 6.11 -10.60
CA ALA A 249 -13.98 6.49 -10.31
C ALA A 249 -13.63 6.04 -8.88
N LEU A 250 -12.38 6.27 -8.46
CA LEU A 250 -11.91 6.06 -7.09
C LEU A 250 -11.06 7.26 -6.65
N SER A 251 -11.49 7.98 -5.63
CA SER A 251 -10.63 8.81 -4.78
C SER A 251 -9.99 7.92 -3.72
N VAL A 252 -8.79 8.27 -3.27
CA VAL A 252 -8.14 7.65 -2.10
C VAL A 252 -7.56 8.79 -1.26
N THR A 253 -7.79 8.77 0.05
CA THR A 253 -7.26 9.75 1.00
C THR A 253 -6.83 9.02 2.27
N GLN A 254 -5.59 9.23 2.72
CA GLN A 254 -5.05 8.72 3.98
C GLN A 254 -4.68 9.92 4.85
N ASP A 255 -5.55 10.26 5.80
CA ASP A 255 -5.38 11.41 6.69
C ASP A 255 -4.89 10.95 8.07
N PRO A 256 -3.64 11.24 8.47
CA PRO A 256 -3.12 10.84 9.79
C PRO A 256 -3.91 11.42 10.98
N ALA A 257 -4.74 12.45 10.78
CA ALA A 257 -5.67 12.92 11.83
C ALA A 257 -6.84 11.94 12.10
N ARG A 258 -7.09 10.99 11.18
CA ARG A 258 -8.08 9.91 11.31
C ARG A 258 -7.50 8.58 11.78
N LYS A 259 -6.18 8.52 12.03
CA LYS A 259 -5.46 7.31 12.48
C LYS A 259 -6.02 6.81 13.80
N GLU A 260 -6.38 5.52 13.86
CA GLU A 260 -6.81 4.90 15.11
C GLU A 260 -5.67 4.87 16.14
N LEU A 261 -5.96 5.31 17.36
CA LEU A 261 -4.96 5.41 18.42
C LEU A 261 -4.47 4.02 18.87
N LEU A 262 -5.37 3.02 18.94
CA LEU A 262 -5.11 1.66 19.43
C LEU A 262 -5.98 0.62 18.67
N GLY A 263 -5.39 -0.55 18.37
CA GLY A 263 -6.01 -1.72 17.73
C GLY A 263 -5.03 -2.88 17.60
#